data_AF-A0A183CFW0-F1
#
_entry.id   AF-A0A183CFW0-F1
#
_cell.length_a   1.000
_cell.length_b   1.000
_cell.length_c   1.000
_cell.angle_alpha   90.00
_cell.angle_beta   90.00
_cell.angle_gamma   90.00
#
_symmetry.space_group_name_H-M   'P 1'
#
loop_
_entity.id
_entity.type
_entity.pdbx_description
1 polymer ?
#
loop_
_entity_poly.entity_id
_entity_poly.type
_entity_poly.pdbx_seq_one_letter_code
_entity_poly.pdbx_strand_id
1 'polypeptide(L)'
;MASGRYEVWHNPQRVGNPIYYVPYEYNDKWALEKHLWYPTEVHTTFVRHWRISFYLVLLYVAGIHYLKWWMRDRKPFELRNFLVFWNAGLAIFSAMGAWRFGQEFLYVMTHRTFQDSVCLSIQPSEVAAFWSLLFALSKVAEFGDTVLLMLRKRPLIFLHWFHHSVVLVYSWHSATELTAAGRWFIQLNYTVHAIMYTYYTFSSLGFRFPRWVSMSVTTLQTTQMLIGVFISLYVARLKLLSSRPTVCQQSVENMCICFSIYTAFAFLFIRFFVNSYLLGKKPTAAKALAKKTQ
;
A
#
# COMPACT_ATOMS: atom_id res chain seq x y z
N MET A 1 -6.55 5.85 -36.61
CA MET A 1 -5.07 5.82 -36.54
C MET A 1 -4.67 6.32 -35.16
N ALA A 2 -4.26 5.41 -34.28
CA ALA A 2 -4.11 5.66 -32.83
C ALA A 2 -2.63 5.71 -32.41
N SER A 3 -1.84 6.62 -32.98
CA SER A 3 -0.39 6.67 -32.76
C SER A 3 0.04 7.43 -31.49
N GLY A 4 -0.83 7.63 -30.50
CA GLY A 4 -0.50 8.41 -29.28
C GLY A 4 -1.28 8.04 -28.01
N ARG A 5 -1.96 6.88 -28.00
CA ARG A 5 -2.73 6.44 -26.82
C ARG A 5 -1.82 5.85 -25.74
N TYR A 6 -0.85 5.04 -26.14
CA TYR A 6 0.12 4.40 -25.27
C TYR A 6 1.43 4.23 -26.04
N GLU A 7 2.50 4.07 -25.29
CA GLU A 7 3.80 3.65 -25.79
C GLU A 7 4.15 2.27 -25.23
N VAL A 8 5.17 1.64 -25.83
CA VAL A 8 5.58 0.29 -25.50
C VAL A 8 7.03 0.30 -25.04
N TRP A 9 7.26 -0.16 -23.83
CA TRP A 9 8.60 -0.38 -23.30
C TRP A 9 8.94 -1.86 -23.36
N HIS A 10 10.12 -2.17 -23.91
CA HIS A 10 10.68 -3.51 -23.95
C HIS A 10 11.89 -3.56 -23.02
N ASN A 11 11.91 -4.56 -22.12
CA ASN A 11 13.10 -4.82 -21.31
C ASN A 11 14.16 -5.52 -22.18
N PRO A 12 15.30 -4.90 -22.53
CA PRO A 12 16.32 -5.52 -23.37
C PRO A 12 17.00 -6.73 -22.72
N GLN A 13 16.95 -6.86 -21.39
CA GLN A 13 17.60 -7.94 -20.64
C GLN A 13 16.73 -9.21 -20.51
N ARG A 14 15.50 -9.21 -21.05
CA ARG A 14 14.60 -10.37 -21.00
C ARG A 14 13.56 -10.35 -22.12
N VAL A 15 13.31 -11.51 -22.73
CA VAL A 15 12.10 -11.73 -23.55
C VAL A 15 10.91 -11.88 -22.59
N GLY A 16 10.14 -10.82 -22.40
CA GLY A 16 8.92 -10.78 -21.61
C GLY A 16 7.82 -10.00 -22.34
N ASN A 17 6.61 -10.00 -21.79
CA ASN A 17 5.52 -9.23 -22.37
C ASN A 17 5.90 -7.73 -22.42
N PRO A 18 5.60 -7.03 -23.53
CA PRO A 18 5.77 -5.58 -23.59
C PRO A 18 5.01 -4.89 -22.47
N ILE A 19 5.55 -3.77 -21.99
CA ILE A 19 4.86 -2.91 -21.02
C ILE A 19 4.19 -1.77 -21.78
N TYR A 20 2.87 -1.76 -21.76
CA TYR A 20 2.06 -0.68 -22.33
C TYR A 20 1.86 0.42 -21.28
N TYR A 21 2.31 1.64 -21.57
CA TYR A 21 2.28 2.75 -20.61
C TYR A 21 1.74 4.04 -21.21
N VAL A 22 1.32 4.97 -20.33
CA VAL A 22 0.96 6.33 -20.72
C VAL A 22 2.23 7.18 -20.79
N PRO A 23 2.56 7.79 -21.93
CA PRO A 23 3.72 8.69 -22.00
C PRO A 23 3.45 9.95 -21.18
N TYR A 24 4.39 10.25 -20.28
CA TYR A 24 4.38 11.42 -19.42
C TYR A 24 5.81 11.78 -19.01
N GLU A 25 6.26 12.95 -19.44
CA GLU A 25 7.57 13.47 -19.07
C GLU A 25 7.47 14.48 -17.93
N TYR A 26 8.31 14.31 -16.92
CA TYR A 26 8.38 15.23 -15.80
C TYR A 26 9.22 16.47 -16.16
N ASN A 27 8.66 17.66 -15.97
CA ASN A 27 9.36 18.94 -16.18
C ASN A 27 10.61 19.11 -15.29
N ASP A 28 10.55 18.59 -14.07
CA ASP A 28 11.65 18.61 -13.12
C ASP A 28 11.85 17.21 -12.54
N LYS A 29 13.11 16.81 -12.43
CA LYS A 29 13.58 15.52 -11.92
C LYS A 29 14.70 15.78 -10.91
N TRP A 30 14.52 15.32 -9.69
CA TRP A 30 15.51 15.48 -8.63
C TRP A 30 16.76 14.64 -8.89
N ALA A 31 17.88 15.02 -8.29
CA ALA A 31 19.16 14.31 -8.46
C ALA A 31 19.04 12.81 -8.12
N LEU A 32 18.32 12.46 -7.06
CA LEU A 32 18.09 11.06 -6.68
C LEU A 32 17.29 10.30 -7.75
N GLU A 33 16.28 10.93 -8.33
CA GLU A 33 15.41 10.34 -9.36
C GLU A 33 16.17 10.14 -10.68
N LYS A 34 17.22 10.95 -10.95
CA LYS A 34 18.09 10.80 -12.12
C LYS A 34 19.21 9.80 -11.92
N HIS A 35 19.91 9.86 -10.79
CA HIS A 35 21.16 9.13 -10.59
C HIS A 35 20.98 7.75 -9.95
N LEU A 36 19.88 7.51 -9.24
CA LEU A 36 19.61 6.21 -8.61
C LEU A 36 18.56 5.38 -9.35
N TRP A 37 18.07 5.86 -10.50
CA TRP A 37 17.04 5.18 -11.26
C TRP A 37 17.60 4.42 -12.47
N TYR A 38 17.57 3.09 -12.36
CA TYR A 38 18.02 2.15 -13.37
C TYR A 38 16.84 1.23 -13.74
N PRO A 39 15.93 1.67 -14.62
CA PRO A 39 14.62 1.04 -14.79
C PRO A 39 14.71 -0.42 -15.26
N THR A 40 15.65 -0.71 -16.15
CA THR A 40 15.86 -2.05 -16.70
C THR A 40 16.33 -3.03 -15.62
N GLU A 41 17.33 -2.63 -14.85
CA GLU A 41 17.97 -3.40 -13.78
C GLU A 41 17.00 -3.65 -12.64
N VAL A 42 16.27 -2.60 -12.23
CA VAL A 42 15.25 -2.68 -11.19
C VAL A 42 14.14 -3.65 -11.62
N HIS A 43 13.59 -3.47 -12.82
CA HIS A 43 12.55 -4.36 -13.33
C HIS A 43 13.04 -5.81 -13.44
N THR A 44 14.24 -6.04 -13.99
CA THR A 44 14.86 -7.37 -14.05
C THR A 44 15.02 -7.98 -12.65
N THR A 45 15.37 -7.17 -11.66
CA THR A 45 15.51 -7.61 -10.26
C THR A 45 14.19 -8.09 -9.69
N PHE A 46 13.10 -7.32 -9.82
CA PHE A 46 11.77 -7.75 -9.37
C PHE A 46 11.33 -9.01 -10.10
N VAL A 47 11.45 -9.07 -11.43
CA VAL A 47 11.06 -10.25 -12.21
C VAL A 47 11.79 -11.52 -11.75
N ARG A 48 13.09 -11.44 -11.45
CA ARG A 48 13.88 -12.60 -11.01
C ARG A 48 13.67 -12.94 -9.53
N HIS A 49 13.47 -11.93 -8.68
CA HIS A 49 13.61 -12.07 -7.24
C HIS A 49 12.37 -11.66 -6.44
N TRP A 50 11.21 -11.41 -7.04
CA TRP A 50 10.01 -11.03 -6.30
C TRP A 50 9.62 -12.06 -5.22
N ARG A 51 9.96 -13.34 -5.42
CA ARG A 51 9.73 -14.44 -4.46
C ARG A 51 10.49 -14.26 -3.14
N ILE A 52 11.51 -13.39 -3.10
CA ILE A 52 12.17 -12.98 -1.84
C ILE A 52 11.16 -12.42 -0.83
N SER A 53 10.09 -11.78 -1.30
CA SER A 53 9.00 -11.31 -0.45
C SER A 53 8.40 -12.40 0.45
N PHE A 54 8.28 -13.65 -0.03
CA PHE A 54 7.79 -14.75 0.80
C PHE A 54 8.74 -15.08 1.96
N TYR A 55 10.04 -15.09 1.71
CA TYR A 55 11.04 -15.32 2.76
C TYR A 55 11.06 -14.17 3.77
N LEU A 56 10.90 -12.93 3.31
CA LEU A 56 10.78 -11.76 4.19
C LEU A 56 9.52 -11.83 5.06
N VAL A 57 8.38 -12.26 4.52
CA VAL A 57 7.16 -12.48 5.30
C VAL A 57 7.34 -13.60 6.31
N LEU A 58 7.97 -14.71 5.93
CA LEU A 58 8.24 -15.82 6.85
C LEU A 58 9.14 -15.36 8.01
N LEU A 59 10.20 -14.61 7.70
CA LEU A 59 11.08 -14.01 8.70
C LEU A 59 10.32 -13.02 9.60
N TYR A 60 9.44 -12.20 9.03
CA TYR A 60 8.60 -11.26 9.77
C TYR A 60 7.64 -11.98 10.74
N VAL A 61 6.94 -13.02 10.29
CA VAL A 61 6.04 -13.81 11.14
C VAL A 61 6.82 -14.55 12.24
N ALA A 62 7.94 -15.17 11.90
CA ALA A 62 8.83 -15.79 12.89
C ALA A 62 9.34 -14.75 13.91
N GLY A 63 9.69 -13.56 13.44
CA GLY A 63 10.09 -12.41 14.25
C GLY A 63 9.00 -11.95 15.21
N ILE A 64 7.73 -11.92 14.79
CA ILE A 64 6.59 -11.64 15.69
C ILE A 64 6.54 -12.67 16.82
N HIS A 65 6.59 -13.97 16.51
CA HIS A 65 6.52 -15.01 17.53
C HIS A 65 7.70 -14.94 18.51
N TYR A 66 8.91 -14.77 17.99
CA TYR A 66 10.13 -14.60 18.77
C TYR A 66 10.04 -13.36 19.68
N LEU A 67 9.65 -12.21 19.13
CA LEU A 67 9.57 -10.96 19.88
C LEU A 67 8.49 -11.00 20.96
N LYS A 68 7.36 -11.68 20.70
CA LYS A 68 6.31 -11.91 21.71
C LYS A 68 6.82 -12.75 22.87
N TRP A 69 7.57 -13.81 22.60
CA TRP A 69 8.21 -14.64 23.62
C TRP A 69 9.25 -13.84 24.41
N TRP A 70 10.15 -13.13 23.72
CA TRP A 70 11.22 -12.34 24.33
C TRP A 70 10.71 -11.19 25.21
N MET A 71 9.58 -10.58 24.83
CA MET A 71 8.93 -9.51 25.60
C MET A 71 8.05 -10.02 26.75
N ARG A 72 7.80 -11.34 26.89
CA ARG A 72 6.86 -11.88 27.89
C ARG A 72 7.19 -11.39 29.29
N ASP A 73 8.44 -11.58 29.70
CA ASP A 73 8.91 -11.33 31.06
C ASP A 73 9.62 -9.97 31.21
N ARG A 74 9.54 -9.09 30.18
CA ARG A 74 10.17 -7.75 30.17
C ARG A 74 9.17 -6.62 30.39
N LYS A 75 9.62 -5.48 30.88
CA LYS A 75 8.80 -4.25 30.92
C LYS A 75 8.68 -3.64 29.50
N PRO A 76 7.59 -2.93 29.18
CA PRO A 76 7.46 -2.23 27.90
C PRO A 76 8.58 -1.18 27.75
N PHE A 77 9.13 -1.04 26.55
CA PHE A 77 10.16 -0.04 26.28
C PHE A 77 9.54 1.36 26.07
N GLU A 78 10.21 2.38 26.62
CA GLU A 78 9.86 3.79 26.40
C GLU A 78 10.48 4.31 25.09
N LEU A 79 9.84 3.97 23.97
CA LEU A 79 10.32 4.31 22.62
C LEU A 79 9.63 5.55 22.02
N ARG A 80 9.15 6.48 22.86
CA ARG A 80 8.31 7.60 22.40
C ARG A 80 9.01 8.46 21.34
N ASN A 81 10.23 8.90 21.60
CA ASN A 81 10.97 9.78 20.66
C ASN A 81 11.26 9.04 19.35
N PHE A 82 11.73 7.79 19.43
CA PHE A 82 11.98 6.97 18.25
C PHE A 82 10.70 6.79 17.41
N LEU A 83 9.58 6.49 18.05
CA LEU A 83 8.28 6.34 17.38
C LEU A 83 7.80 7.63 16.72
N VAL A 84 8.06 8.80 17.33
CA VAL A 84 7.75 10.10 16.73
C VAL A 84 8.57 10.30 15.45
N PHE A 85 9.89 10.11 15.50
CA PHE A 85 10.74 10.26 14.31
C PHE A 85 10.43 9.24 13.23
N TRP A 86 10.15 8.00 13.62
CA TRP A 86 9.75 6.93 12.72
C TRP A 86 8.45 7.28 11.97
N ASN A 87 7.39 7.64 12.69
CA ASN A 87 6.13 8.03 12.08
C ASN A 87 6.26 9.32 11.25
N ALA A 88 7.01 10.31 11.73
CA ALA A 88 7.24 11.55 10.99
C ALA A 88 8.01 11.29 9.69
N GLY A 89 9.03 10.42 9.73
CA GLY A 89 9.77 10.00 8.55
C GLY A 89 8.87 9.31 7.53
N LEU A 90 8.04 8.36 7.96
CA LEU A 90 7.08 7.69 7.07
C LEU A 90 6.00 8.65 6.54
N ALA A 91 5.56 9.63 7.33
CA ALA A 91 4.64 10.67 6.89
C ALA A 91 5.24 11.55 5.79
N ILE A 92 6.47 12.05 5.99
CA ILE A 92 7.20 12.87 5.01
C ILE A 92 7.47 12.06 3.75
N PHE A 93 7.97 10.83 3.88
CA PHE A 93 8.18 9.92 2.76
C PHE A 93 6.90 9.71 1.94
N SER A 94 5.78 9.43 2.62
CA SER A 94 4.50 9.21 1.95
C SER A 94 3.95 10.48 1.31
N ALA A 95 4.16 11.65 1.92
CA ALA A 95 3.75 12.94 1.35
C ALA A 95 4.57 13.29 0.10
N MET A 96 5.89 13.07 0.13
CA MET A 96 6.76 13.25 -1.03
C MET A 96 6.38 12.28 -2.16
N GLY A 97 6.11 11.01 -1.84
CA GLY A 97 5.60 10.03 -2.79
C GLY A 97 4.25 10.44 -3.39
N ALA A 98 3.30 10.88 -2.55
CA ALA A 98 1.99 11.36 -3.00
C ALA A 98 2.10 12.57 -3.94
N TRP A 99 3.06 13.47 -3.70
CA TRP A 99 3.30 14.63 -4.56
C TRP A 99 3.96 14.23 -5.87
N ARG A 100 5.11 13.54 -5.82
CA ARG A 100 5.91 13.22 -7.01
C ARG A 100 5.22 12.20 -7.91
N PHE A 101 4.67 11.13 -7.35
CA PHE A 101 3.82 10.20 -8.10
C PHE A 101 2.53 10.88 -8.56
N GLY A 102 1.99 11.79 -7.75
CA GLY A 102 0.74 12.51 -8.01
C GLY A 102 0.74 13.38 -9.26
N GLN A 103 1.89 13.85 -9.72
CA GLN A 103 1.97 14.64 -10.95
C GLN A 103 1.56 13.84 -12.20
N GLU A 104 2.09 12.62 -12.36
CA GLU A 104 1.65 11.71 -13.42
C GLU A 104 0.20 11.29 -13.21
N PHE A 105 -0.17 10.95 -11.98
CA PHE A 105 -1.53 10.55 -11.64
C PHE A 105 -2.56 11.61 -12.05
N LEU A 106 -2.32 12.88 -11.67
CA LEU A 106 -3.19 14.00 -12.01
C LEU A 106 -3.24 14.25 -13.51
N TYR A 107 -2.11 14.17 -14.21
CA TYR A 107 -2.07 14.29 -15.66
C TYR A 107 -2.97 13.23 -16.33
N VAL A 108 -2.82 11.95 -15.97
CA VAL A 108 -3.62 10.86 -16.51
C VAL A 108 -5.10 11.05 -16.20
N MET A 109 -5.44 11.45 -14.98
CA MET A 109 -6.84 11.66 -14.58
C MET A 109 -7.52 12.83 -15.27
N THR A 110 -6.77 13.81 -15.76
CA THR A 110 -7.32 15.03 -16.39
C THR A 110 -7.26 15.00 -17.91
N HIS A 111 -6.30 14.28 -18.50
CA HIS A 111 -6.03 14.28 -19.94
C HIS A 111 -6.28 12.93 -20.62
N ARG A 112 -6.51 11.84 -19.86
CA ARG A 112 -6.74 10.49 -20.40
C ARG A 112 -8.08 9.93 -19.93
N THR A 113 -8.52 8.85 -20.59
CA THR A 113 -9.75 8.18 -20.18
C THR A 113 -9.55 7.42 -18.87
N PHE A 114 -10.63 7.20 -18.12
CA PHE A 114 -10.56 6.35 -16.91
C PHE A 114 -10.02 4.95 -17.24
N GLN A 115 -10.39 4.39 -18.38
CA GLN A 115 -9.86 3.11 -18.86
C GLN A 115 -8.33 3.14 -19.01
N ASP A 116 -7.76 4.20 -19.59
CA ASP A 116 -6.31 4.34 -19.72
C ASP A 116 -5.64 4.42 -18.34
N SER A 117 -6.27 5.09 -17.37
CA SER A 117 -5.74 5.22 -16.00
C SER A 117 -5.61 3.89 -15.24
N VAL A 118 -6.40 2.87 -15.62
CA VAL A 118 -6.42 1.56 -14.96
C VAL A 118 -5.81 0.44 -15.81
N CYS A 119 -5.67 0.63 -17.12
CA CYS A 119 -5.19 -0.39 -18.05
C CYS A 119 -3.81 -0.10 -18.66
N LEU A 120 -3.34 1.16 -18.67
CA LEU A 120 -1.98 1.48 -19.12
C LEU A 120 -1.09 1.77 -17.92
N SER A 121 0.12 1.24 -17.92
CA SER A 121 1.09 1.44 -16.84
C SER A 121 1.65 2.86 -16.80
N ILE A 122 2.41 3.14 -15.76
CA ILE A 122 3.26 4.33 -15.66
C ILE A 122 4.48 4.19 -16.57
N GLN A 123 5.04 5.32 -17.01
CA GLN A 123 6.25 5.32 -17.82
C GLN A 123 7.46 4.78 -17.03
N PRO A 124 8.08 3.65 -17.45
CA PRO A 124 9.12 2.99 -16.66
C PRO A 124 10.39 3.83 -16.46
N SER A 125 10.72 4.74 -17.38
CA SER A 125 11.93 5.57 -17.33
C SER A 125 11.77 6.86 -16.50
N GLU A 126 10.60 7.07 -15.90
CA GLU A 126 10.21 8.36 -15.32
C GLU A 126 10.03 8.31 -13.80
N VAL A 127 9.86 9.50 -13.21
CA VAL A 127 9.81 9.71 -11.76
C VAL A 127 8.75 8.84 -11.07
N ALA A 128 7.58 8.65 -11.67
CA ALA A 128 6.54 7.79 -11.12
C ALA A 128 7.03 6.35 -10.87
N ALA A 129 7.87 5.81 -11.77
CA ALA A 129 8.39 4.45 -11.65
C ALA A 129 9.45 4.34 -10.54
N PHE A 130 10.30 5.36 -10.38
CA PHE A 130 11.21 5.48 -9.24
C PHE A 130 10.44 5.50 -7.90
N TRP A 131 9.38 6.30 -7.80
CA TRP A 131 8.55 6.34 -6.59
C TRP A 131 7.73 5.06 -6.39
N SER A 132 7.48 4.27 -7.43
CA SER A 132 6.89 2.93 -7.31
C SER A 132 7.87 1.90 -6.76
N LEU A 133 9.16 2.00 -7.10
CA LEU A 133 10.22 1.22 -6.44
C LEU A 133 10.26 1.55 -4.95
N LEU A 134 10.33 2.84 -4.59
CA LEU A 134 10.37 3.25 -3.19
C LEU A 134 9.12 2.79 -2.43
N PHE A 135 7.96 2.79 -3.07
CA PHE A 135 6.73 2.23 -2.52
C PHE A 135 6.86 0.74 -2.19
N ALA A 136 7.38 -0.06 -3.12
CA ALA A 136 7.55 -1.50 -2.91
C ALA A 136 8.57 -1.80 -1.79
N LEU A 137 9.62 -0.98 -1.67
CA LEU A 137 10.61 -1.10 -0.60
C LEU A 137 10.05 -0.63 0.75
N SER A 138 9.17 0.37 0.77
CA SER A 138 8.56 0.87 2.01
C SER A 138 7.81 -0.22 2.77
N LYS A 139 7.23 -1.21 2.07
CA LYS A 139 6.51 -2.32 2.71
C LYS A 139 7.40 -3.19 3.60
N VAL A 140 8.69 -3.27 3.31
CA VAL A 140 9.66 -3.91 4.21
C VAL A 140 9.94 -3.00 5.41
N ALA A 141 10.14 -1.70 5.18
CA ALA A 141 10.36 -0.74 6.26
C ALA A 141 9.18 -0.71 7.24
N GLU A 142 7.94 -0.78 6.74
CA GLU A 142 6.70 -0.79 7.52
C GLU A 142 6.57 -1.99 8.48
N PHE A 143 7.36 -3.07 8.33
CA PHE A 143 7.47 -4.10 9.37
C PHE A 143 7.97 -3.54 10.71
N GLY A 144 8.72 -2.44 10.68
CA GLY A 144 9.13 -1.69 11.86
C GLY A 144 7.95 -1.23 12.71
N ASP A 145 6.78 -0.94 12.12
CA ASP A 145 5.57 -0.55 12.88
C ASP A 145 5.17 -1.66 13.86
N THR A 146 5.20 -2.91 13.40
CA THR A 146 4.89 -4.08 14.22
C THR A 146 5.92 -4.27 15.32
N VAL A 147 7.20 -4.15 15.01
CA VAL A 147 8.28 -4.27 16.00
C VAL A 147 8.12 -3.22 17.10
N LEU A 148 7.91 -1.96 16.73
CA LEU A 148 7.71 -0.86 17.69
C LEU A 148 6.44 -1.03 18.52
N LEU A 149 5.36 -1.50 17.92
CA LEU A 149 4.11 -1.81 18.62
C LEU A 149 4.33 -2.89 19.70
N MET A 150 5.04 -3.96 19.34
CA MET A 150 5.30 -5.10 20.22
C MET A 150 6.29 -4.79 21.34
N LEU A 151 7.36 -4.04 21.06
CA LEU A 151 8.32 -3.56 22.09
C LEU A 151 7.64 -2.70 23.15
N ARG A 152 6.54 -2.02 22.80
CA ARG A 152 5.72 -1.23 23.72
C ARG A 152 4.58 -2.03 24.37
N LYS A 153 4.53 -3.36 24.17
CA LYS A 153 3.46 -4.26 24.63
C LYS A 153 2.04 -3.79 24.25
N ARG A 154 1.89 -3.17 23.08
CA ARG A 154 0.58 -2.83 22.53
C ARG A 154 -0.03 -4.03 21.81
N PRO A 155 -1.36 -4.20 21.82
CA PRO A 155 -2.00 -5.36 21.22
C PRO A 155 -1.78 -5.38 19.71
N LEU A 156 -1.15 -6.45 19.21
CA LEU A 156 -0.99 -6.72 17.79
C LEU A 156 -2.27 -7.40 17.26
N ILE A 157 -3.08 -6.63 16.52
CA ILE A 157 -4.33 -7.15 15.92
C ILE A 157 -4.04 -7.94 14.65
N PHE A 158 -4.91 -8.92 14.33
CA PHE A 158 -4.79 -9.75 13.12
C PHE A 158 -4.69 -8.91 11.84
N LEU A 159 -5.56 -7.91 11.71
CA LEU A 159 -5.59 -7.02 10.54
C LEU A 159 -4.21 -6.41 10.23
N HIS A 160 -3.46 -6.01 11.26
CA HIS A 160 -2.19 -5.30 11.07
C HIS A 160 -1.11 -6.21 10.46
N TRP A 161 -0.76 -7.30 11.13
CA TRP A 161 0.33 -8.16 10.65
C TRP A 161 -0.06 -8.93 9.38
N PHE A 162 -1.34 -9.30 9.23
CA PHE A 162 -1.85 -9.91 8.01
C PHE A 162 -1.76 -8.94 6.83
N HIS A 163 -2.17 -7.68 7.04
CA HIS A 163 -2.03 -6.62 6.02
C HIS A 163 -0.58 -6.47 5.58
N HIS A 164 0.35 -6.19 6.50
CA HIS A 164 1.77 -5.98 6.17
C HIS A 164 2.39 -7.17 5.43
N SER A 165 2.01 -8.39 5.79
CA SER A 165 2.48 -9.60 5.10
C SER A 165 2.00 -9.66 3.65
N VAL A 166 0.69 -9.46 3.43
CA VAL A 166 0.07 -9.60 2.12
C VAL A 166 0.45 -8.46 1.18
N VAL A 167 0.51 -7.20 1.66
CA VAL A 167 0.87 -6.07 0.79
C VAL A 167 2.33 -6.11 0.34
N LEU A 168 3.24 -6.67 1.13
CA LEU A 168 4.63 -6.87 0.69
C LEU A 168 4.68 -7.83 -0.50
N VAL A 169 4.10 -9.02 -0.37
CA VAL A 169 4.10 -10.03 -1.44
C VAL A 169 3.40 -9.49 -2.69
N TYR A 170 2.24 -8.87 -2.52
CA TYR A 170 1.45 -8.39 -3.64
C TYR A 170 2.12 -7.23 -4.38
N SER A 171 2.73 -6.28 -3.67
CA SER A 171 3.43 -5.15 -4.31
C SER A 171 4.65 -5.63 -5.11
N TRP A 172 5.42 -6.58 -4.58
CA TRP A 172 6.58 -7.14 -5.27
C TRP A 172 6.19 -8.01 -6.46
N HIS A 173 5.13 -8.81 -6.33
CA HIS A 173 4.55 -9.55 -7.46
C HIS A 173 4.01 -8.62 -8.53
N SER A 174 3.29 -7.56 -8.17
CA SER A 174 2.73 -6.61 -9.15
C SER A 174 3.81 -5.77 -9.85
N ALA A 175 4.94 -5.53 -9.19
CA ALA A 175 6.09 -4.86 -9.79
C ALA A 175 6.72 -5.66 -10.94
N THR A 176 6.51 -6.98 -11.04
CA THR A 176 7.06 -7.78 -12.15
C THR A 176 6.35 -7.54 -13.48
N GLU A 177 5.12 -7.03 -13.43
CA GLU A 177 4.31 -6.74 -14.62
C GLU A 177 4.15 -5.22 -14.84
N LEU A 178 4.62 -4.40 -13.89
CA LEU A 178 4.28 -2.98 -13.76
C LEU A 178 2.76 -2.78 -13.95
N THR A 179 1.97 -3.39 -13.05
CA THR A 179 0.52 -3.44 -13.22
C THR A 179 -0.10 -2.03 -13.32
N ALA A 180 -0.93 -1.82 -14.32
CA ALA A 180 -1.54 -0.51 -14.58
C ALA A 180 -2.44 -0.02 -13.44
N ALA A 181 -3.25 -0.92 -12.87
CA ALA A 181 -4.07 -0.63 -11.69
C ALA A 181 -3.23 -0.20 -10.47
N GLY A 182 -1.94 -0.58 -10.45
CA GLY A 182 -0.97 -0.13 -9.45
C GLY A 182 -0.89 1.40 -9.32
N ARG A 183 -1.13 2.15 -10.40
CA ARG A 183 -1.17 3.63 -10.37
C ARG A 183 -2.13 4.16 -9.29
N TRP A 184 -3.36 3.64 -9.27
CA TRP A 184 -4.36 4.04 -8.29
C TRP A 184 -4.01 3.57 -6.89
N PHE A 185 -3.53 2.33 -6.77
CA PHE A 185 -3.23 1.73 -5.47
C PHE A 185 -2.07 2.44 -4.77
N ILE A 186 -1.02 2.78 -5.52
CA ILE A 186 0.15 3.49 -5.01
C ILE A 186 -0.24 4.92 -4.62
N GLN A 187 -0.91 5.67 -5.49
CA GLN A 187 -1.30 7.05 -5.20
C GLN A 187 -2.23 7.13 -3.97
N LEU A 188 -3.27 6.30 -3.91
CA LEU A 188 -4.19 6.30 -2.77
C LEU A 188 -3.47 5.90 -1.48
N ASN A 189 -2.60 4.88 -1.53
CA ASN A 189 -1.86 4.45 -0.35
C ASN A 189 -0.90 5.55 0.13
N TYR A 190 -0.14 6.21 -0.75
CA TYR A 190 0.72 7.32 -0.36
C TYR A 190 -0.06 8.45 0.31
N THR A 191 -1.19 8.87 -0.27
CA THR A 191 -2.04 9.91 0.30
C THR A 191 -2.58 9.51 1.68
N VAL A 192 -3.14 8.30 1.81
CA VAL A 192 -3.73 7.83 3.07
C VAL A 192 -2.64 7.58 4.13
N HIS A 193 -1.48 7.05 3.75
CA HIS A 193 -0.34 6.84 4.65
C HIS A 193 0.24 8.16 5.14
N ALA A 194 0.36 9.19 4.28
CA ALA A 194 0.79 10.52 4.70
C ALA A 194 -0.11 11.06 5.83
N ILE A 195 -1.44 10.93 5.68
CA ILE A 195 -2.42 11.35 6.69
C ILE A 195 -2.34 10.47 7.94
N MET A 196 -2.32 9.15 7.78
CA MET A 196 -2.29 8.18 8.89
C MET A 196 -1.03 8.34 9.76
N TYR A 197 0.15 8.39 9.15
CA TYR A 197 1.40 8.54 9.89
C TYR A 197 1.54 9.92 10.52
N THR A 198 1.01 10.97 9.89
CA THR A 198 0.89 12.29 10.52
C THR A 198 0.04 12.20 11.79
N TYR A 199 -1.13 11.56 11.70
CA TYR A 199 -2.00 11.31 12.86
C TYR A 199 -1.26 10.52 13.97
N TYR A 200 -0.49 9.49 13.62
CA TYR A 200 0.30 8.72 14.60
C TYR A 200 1.49 9.48 15.19
N THR A 201 2.11 10.37 14.42
CA THR A 201 3.17 11.26 14.91
C THR A 201 2.65 12.14 16.03
N PHE A 202 1.56 12.88 15.79
CA PHE A 202 0.94 13.73 16.81
C PHE A 202 0.36 12.93 17.98
N SER A 203 -0.24 11.77 17.72
CA SER A 203 -0.70 10.87 18.78
C SER A 203 0.46 10.39 19.68
N SER A 204 1.65 10.18 19.10
CA SER A 204 2.87 9.80 19.84
C SER A 204 3.48 10.97 20.61
N LEU A 205 3.28 12.20 20.15
CA LEU A 205 3.58 13.43 20.89
C LEU A 205 2.62 13.68 22.06
N GLY A 206 1.56 12.88 22.22
CA GLY A 206 0.61 12.97 23.33
C GLY A 206 -0.64 13.79 23.03
N PHE A 207 -0.81 14.26 21.78
CA PHE A 207 -2.04 14.92 21.37
C PHE A 207 -3.20 13.92 21.37
N ARG A 208 -4.30 14.29 22.05
CA ARG A 208 -5.52 13.50 22.09
C ARG A 208 -6.51 14.08 21.09
N PHE A 209 -6.62 13.44 19.93
CA PHE A 209 -7.59 13.84 18.92
C PHE A 209 -9.03 13.50 19.33
N PRO A 210 -10.01 14.33 18.94
CA PRO A 210 -11.41 13.97 19.10
C PRO A 210 -11.75 12.74 18.25
N ARG A 211 -12.77 11.99 18.67
CA ARG A 211 -13.15 10.70 18.05
C ARG A 211 -13.37 10.80 16.54
N TRP A 212 -13.97 11.90 16.06
CA TRP A 212 -14.26 12.10 14.65
C TRP A 212 -12.99 12.09 13.78
N VAL A 213 -11.85 12.59 14.26
CA VAL A 213 -10.57 12.54 13.51
C VAL A 213 -10.13 11.09 13.32
N SER A 214 -10.15 10.29 14.38
CA SER A 214 -9.78 8.87 14.29
C SER A 214 -10.72 8.08 13.38
N MET A 215 -12.00 8.43 13.39
CA MET A 215 -13.00 7.87 12.48
C MET A 215 -12.69 8.25 11.04
N SER A 216 -12.39 9.52 10.74
CA SER A 216 -12.04 9.98 9.40
C SER A 216 -10.82 9.24 8.83
N VAL A 217 -9.77 9.04 9.63
CA VAL A 217 -8.59 8.25 9.19
C VAL A 217 -8.98 6.82 8.82
N THR A 218 -9.79 6.16 9.65
CA THR A 218 -10.25 4.78 9.39
C THR A 218 -11.20 4.73 8.18
N THR A 219 -12.05 5.75 8.01
CA THR A 219 -12.93 5.90 6.85
C THR A 219 -12.12 6.04 5.57
N LEU A 220 -11.08 6.87 5.55
CA LEU A 220 -10.19 7.02 4.38
C LEU A 220 -9.54 5.70 4.00
N GLN A 221 -9.02 4.95 4.97
CA GLN A 221 -8.45 3.60 4.74
C GLN A 221 -9.48 2.61 4.19
N THR A 222 -10.70 2.64 4.74
CA THR A 222 -11.78 1.74 4.30
C THR A 222 -12.22 2.08 2.87
N THR A 223 -12.39 3.37 2.57
CA THR A 223 -12.73 3.85 1.22
C THR A 223 -11.66 3.47 0.20
N GLN A 224 -10.38 3.54 0.55
CA GLN A 224 -9.29 3.06 -0.31
C GLN A 224 -9.46 1.58 -0.70
N MET A 225 -9.85 0.72 0.24
CA MET A 225 -10.07 -0.70 -0.06
C MET A 225 -11.27 -0.89 -1.00
N LEU A 226 -12.35 -0.14 -0.80
CA LEU A 226 -13.54 -0.19 -1.65
C LEU A 226 -13.25 0.31 -3.08
N ILE A 227 -12.47 1.38 -3.22
CA ILE A 227 -11.99 1.84 -4.53
C ILE A 227 -11.14 0.75 -5.18
N GLY A 228 -10.30 0.05 -4.42
CA GLY A 228 -9.49 -1.07 -4.92
C GLY A 228 -10.33 -2.24 -5.46
N VAL A 229 -11.41 -2.60 -4.77
CA VAL A 229 -12.38 -3.60 -5.25
C VAL A 229 -13.05 -3.12 -6.53
N PHE A 230 -13.50 -1.86 -6.58
CA PHE A 230 -14.13 -1.28 -7.77
C PHE A 230 -13.21 -1.31 -8.99
N ILE A 231 -11.95 -0.87 -8.84
CA ILE A 231 -10.96 -0.89 -9.93
C ILE A 231 -10.71 -2.32 -10.40
N SER A 232 -10.56 -3.27 -9.47
CA SER A 232 -10.34 -4.68 -9.79
C SER A 232 -11.50 -5.26 -10.59
N LEU A 233 -12.75 -4.98 -10.20
CA LEU A 233 -13.95 -5.41 -10.93
C LEU A 233 -14.05 -4.75 -12.31
N TYR A 234 -13.69 -3.47 -12.41
CA TYR A 234 -13.71 -2.74 -13.67
C TYR A 234 -12.69 -3.33 -14.66
N VAL A 235 -11.46 -3.60 -14.22
CA VAL A 235 -10.43 -4.27 -15.05
C VAL A 235 -10.89 -5.69 -15.42
N ALA A 236 -11.48 -6.44 -14.49
CA ALA A 236 -12.02 -7.77 -14.79
C ALA A 236 -13.12 -7.73 -15.87
N ARG A 237 -14.04 -6.75 -15.80
CA ARG A 237 -15.06 -6.53 -16.83
C ARG A 237 -14.42 -6.21 -18.19
N LEU A 238 -13.38 -5.37 -18.21
CA LEU A 238 -12.67 -5.03 -19.45
C LEU A 238 -11.93 -6.22 -20.06
N LYS A 239 -11.30 -7.07 -19.24
CA LYS A 239 -10.51 -8.21 -19.75
C LYS A 239 -11.32 -9.44 -20.08
N LEU A 240 -12.37 -9.75 -19.30
CA LEU A 240 -13.11 -11.01 -19.40
C LEU A 240 -14.44 -10.90 -20.16
N LEU A 241 -15.08 -9.73 -20.12
CA LEU A 241 -16.45 -9.57 -20.65
C LEU A 241 -16.54 -8.66 -21.87
N SER A 242 -15.46 -7.95 -22.21
CA SER A 242 -15.48 -7.04 -23.35
C SER A 242 -15.26 -7.81 -24.65
N SER A 243 -16.16 -7.64 -25.61
CA SER A 243 -16.11 -8.25 -26.94
C SER A 243 -14.95 -7.74 -27.81
N ARG A 244 -14.28 -6.65 -27.39
CA ARG A 244 -13.12 -6.09 -28.08
C ARG A 244 -11.86 -6.30 -27.24
N PRO A 245 -10.78 -6.84 -27.82
CA PRO A 245 -9.53 -7.00 -27.10
C PRO A 245 -9.02 -5.64 -26.64
N THR A 246 -8.98 -5.46 -25.32
CA THR A 246 -8.51 -4.23 -24.69
C THR A 246 -7.14 -4.47 -24.10
N VAL A 247 -6.17 -3.62 -24.46
CA VAL A 247 -4.84 -3.63 -23.86
C VAL A 247 -4.97 -3.18 -22.41
N CYS A 248 -4.74 -4.10 -21.48
CA CYS A 248 -4.66 -3.85 -20.03
C CYS A 248 -3.43 -4.55 -19.46
N GLN A 249 -2.46 -3.77 -19.00
CA GLN A 249 -1.19 -4.19 -18.42
C GLN A 249 -1.40 -4.79 -17.02
N GLN A 250 -1.96 -5.98 -16.97
CA GLN A 250 -2.15 -6.78 -15.75
C GLN A 250 -2.54 -8.20 -16.15
N SER A 251 -1.84 -9.25 -15.72
CA SER A 251 -2.23 -10.63 -16.01
C SER A 251 -3.55 -11.01 -15.34
N VAL A 252 -4.23 -12.04 -15.85
CA VAL A 252 -5.45 -12.56 -15.22
C VAL A 252 -5.14 -13.11 -13.83
N GLU A 253 -3.99 -13.75 -13.65
CA GLU A 253 -3.51 -14.22 -12.36
C GLU A 253 -3.35 -13.07 -11.35
N ASN A 254 -2.59 -12.02 -11.73
CA ASN A 254 -2.41 -10.85 -10.86
C ASN A 254 -3.75 -10.17 -10.55
N MET A 255 -4.64 -10.07 -11.53
CA MET A 255 -5.98 -9.50 -11.36
C MET A 255 -6.83 -10.29 -10.36
N CYS A 256 -6.82 -11.62 -10.42
CA CYS A 256 -7.51 -12.49 -9.46
C CYS A 256 -6.95 -12.31 -8.05
N ILE A 257 -5.61 -12.31 -7.90
CA ILE A 257 -4.93 -12.06 -6.63
C ILE A 257 -5.32 -10.68 -6.07
N CYS A 258 -5.27 -9.64 -6.91
CA CYS A 258 -5.65 -8.28 -6.56
C CYS A 258 -7.08 -8.23 -6.00
N PHE A 259 -8.05 -8.78 -6.75
CA PHE A 259 -9.45 -8.79 -6.35
C PHE A 259 -9.65 -9.51 -5.00
N SER A 260 -9.04 -10.68 -4.81
CA SER A 260 -9.12 -11.42 -3.55
C SER A 260 -8.56 -10.63 -2.36
N ILE A 261 -7.40 -10.00 -2.52
CA ILE A 261 -6.74 -9.21 -1.47
C ILE A 261 -7.60 -8.00 -1.08
N TYR A 262 -8.01 -7.19 -2.05
CA TYR A 262 -8.79 -5.99 -1.78
C TYR A 262 -10.17 -6.31 -1.18
N THR A 263 -10.79 -7.42 -1.60
CA THR A 263 -12.06 -7.89 -1.01
C THR A 263 -11.86 -8.33 0.44
N ALA A 264 -10.81 -9.09 0.74
CA ALA A 264 -10.48 -9.50 2.10
C ALA A 264 -10.19 -8.28 3.00
N PHE A 265 -9.43 -7.31 2.52
CA PHE A 265 -9.14 -6.08 3.27
C PHE A 265 -10.39 -5.21 3.45
N ALA A 266 -11.21 -5.01 2.42
CA ALA A 266 -12.47 -4.27 2.56
C ALA A 266 -13.34 -4.88 3.67
N PHE A 267 -13.49 -6.20 3.70
CA PHE A 267 -14.20 -6.89 4.77
C PHE A 267 -13.58 -6.64 6.15
N LEU A 268 -12.25 -6.78 6.28
CA LEU A 268 -11.57 -6.61 7.57
C LEU A 268 -11.62 -5.16 8.08
N PHE A 269 -11.49 -4.16 7.19
CA PHE A 269 -11.59 -2.74 7.54
C PHE A 269 -13.02 -2.34 7.92
N ILE A 270 -14.03 -2.81 7.18
CA ILE A 270 -15.44 -2.61 7.55
C ILE A 270 -15.72 -3.24 8.92
N ARG A 271 -15.29 -4.48 9.13
CA ARG A 271 -15.42 -5.15 10.43
C ARG A 271 -14.70 -4.39 11.54
N PHE A 272 -13.51 -3.84 11.29
CA PHE A 272 -12.78 -3.03 12.25
C PHE A 272 -13.53 -1.72 12.57
N PHE A 273 -14.04 -1.03 11.56
CA PHE A 273 -14.81 0.21 11.72
C PHE A 273 -16.08 -0.01 12.54
N VAL A 274 -16.86 -1.04 12.18
CA VAL A 274 -18.08 -1.43 12.91
C VAL A 274 -17.77 -1.73 14.37
N ASN A 275 -16.76 -2.55 14.66
CA ASN A 275 -16.41 -2.93 16.03
C ASN A 275 -15.83 -1.77 16.86
N SER A 276 -15.12 -0.84 16.23
CA SER A 276 -14.44 0.26 16.94
C SER A 276 -15.35 1.46 17.17
N TYR A 277 -16.31 1.70 16.28
CA TYR A 277 -17.09 2.94 16.25
C TYR A 277 -18.60 2.77 16.28
N LEU A 278 -19.17 1.68 15.78
CA LEU A 278 -20.63 1.52 15.72
C LEU A 278 -21.14 0.63 16.85
N LEU A 279 -20.46 -0.49 17.08
CA LEU A 279 -20.72 -1.35 18.22
C LEU A 279 -20.07 -0.72 19.45
N GLY A 280 -20.90 -0.34 20.44
CA GLY A 280 -20.41 0.14 21.73
C GLY A 280 -19.45 -0.88 22.34
N LYS A 281 -18.42 -0.41 23.06
CA LYS A 281 -17.51 -1.30 23.80
C LYS A 281 -18.35 -2.29 24.61
N LYS A 282 -18.20 -3.59 24.34
CA LYS A 282 -18.76 -4.61 25.24
C LYS A 282 -18.26 -4.28 26.65
N PRO A 283 -19.15 -4.15 27.65
CA PRO A 283 -18.71 -3.91 29.01
C PRO A 283 -17.70 -5.01 29.36
N THR A 284 -16.53 -4.61 29.84
CA THR A 284 -15.55 -5.54 30.40
C THR A 284 -16.25 -6.44 31.41
N ALA A 285 -15.91 -7.73 31.47
CA ALA A 285 -16.56 -8.69 32.37
C ALA A 285 -16.68 -8.18 33.83
N ALA A 286 -15.69 -7.40 34.29
CA ALA A 286 -15.72 -6.69 35.57
C ALA A 286 -16.89 -5.69 35.74
N LYS A 287 -17.26 -4.96 34.68
CA LYS A 287 -18.42 -4.04 34.66
C LYS A 287 -19.76 -4.76 34.49
N ALA A 288 -19.76 -5.92 33.82
CA ALA A 288 -20.95 -6.75 33.69
C ALA A 288 -21.30 -7.47 35.00
N LEU A 289 -20.28 -7.89 35.78
CA LEU A 289 -20.47 -8.47 37.11
C LEU A 289 -20.98 -7.42 38.11
N ALA A 290 -20.41 -6.22 38.12
CA ALA A 290 -20.85 -5.13 39.00
C ALA A 290 -22.30 -4.67 38.74
N LYS A 291 -22.80 -4.83 37.51
CA LYS A 291 -24.19 -4.51 37.13
C LYS A 291 -25.19 -5.62 37.47
N LYS A 292 -24.72 -6.82 37.83
CA LYS A 292 -25.56 -7.93 38.31
C LYS A 292 -25.70 -7.96 39.84
N THR A 293 -24.94 -7.14 40.56
CA THR A 293 -24.93 -7.06 42.03
C THR A 293 -25.65 -5.80 42.56
N GLN A 294 -26.30 -5.04 41.68
CA GLN A 294 -27.31 -4.03 42.01
C GLN A 294 -28.67 -4.54 41.51
#